data_AF-A0A6I3LXU6-F1
#
_entry.id   AF-A0A6I3LXU6-F1
#
_cell.length_a   1.000
_cell.length_b   1.000
_cell.length_c   1.000
_cell.angle_alpha   90.00
_cell.angle_beta   90.00
_cell.angle_gamma   90.00
#
_symmetry.space_group_name_H-M   'P 1'
#
loop_
_entity.id
_entity.type
_entity.pdbx_description
1 polymer ?
#
loop_
_entity_poly.entity_id
_entity_poly.type
_entity_poly.pdbx_seq_one_letter_code
_entity_poly.pdbx_strand_id
1 'polypeptide(L)'
;MTAGTLIRAARRSRRLTQQALGRRAQLSQSHLSLIERGHQNPSFDAVERALRAAGHRLISVPTVRDDAAAIAADIRFAVADGRDDQALRRFIQLNDNLSAEHGAARFALAISPPESTGSRQWDAALAAVVAHHLTAEHLPVPDWAESPDRHLRRPWTLGEGPYTLTPSPDRVPPEFARRRVLVDEDTLASA
;
A
#
# COMPACT_ATOMS: atom_id res chain seq x y z
N MET A 1 -0.16 -9.67 -6.90
CA MET A 1 0.35 -9.91 -5.52
C MET A 1 1.00 -11.30 -5.38
N THR A 2 2.11 -11.44 -4.63
CA THR A 2 2.73 -12.76 -4.33
C THR A 2 2.41 -13.23 -2.90
N ALA A 3 2.47 -14.55 -2.65
CA ALA A 3 2.31 -15.11 -1.30
C ALA A 3 3.35 -14.56 -0.31
N GLY A 4 4.59 -14.33 -0.79
CA GLY A 4 5.65 -13.71 0.01
C GLY A 4 5.29 -12.30 0.45
N THR A 5 4.78 -11.47 -0.47
CA THR A 5 4.31 -10.11 -0.16
C THR A 5 3.18 -10.12 0.87
N LEU A 6 2.20 -11.00 0.71
CA LEU A 6 1.06 -11.13 1.62
C LEU A 6 1.51 -11.51 3.05
N ILE A 7 2.36 -12.53 3.18
CA ILE A 7 2.92 -12.97 4.47
C ILE A 7 3.74 -11.87 5.12
N ARG A 8 4.57 -11.18 4.34
CA ARG A 8 5.46 -10.13 4.84
C ARG A 8 4.68 -8.91 5.34
N ALA A 9 3.67 -8.47 4.60
CA ALA A 9 2.78 -7.37 5.00
C ALA A 9 2.00 -7.73 6.28
N ALA A 10 1.40 -8.92 6.32
CA ALA A 10 0.73 -9.45 7.51
C ALA A 10 1.65 -9.48 8.74
N ARG A 11 2.90 -9.94 8.57
CA ARG A 11 3.91 -9.98 9.64
C ARG A 11 4.28 -8.58 10.14
N ARG A 12 4.52 -7.65 9.23
CA ARG A 12 5.01 -6.30 9.52
C ARG A 12 3.94 -5.42 10.15
N SER A 13 2.68 -5.58 9.75
CA SER A 13 1.54 -4.91 10.39
C SER A 13 1.42 -5.25 11.88
N ARG A 14 1.82 -6.47 12.28
CA ARG A 14 1.89 -6.91 13.69
C ARG A 14 3.27 -6.70 14.34
N ARG A 15 4.19 -6.00 13.68
CA ARG A 15 5.56 -5.74 14.15
C ARG A 15 6.34 -7.01 14.52
N LEU A 16 6.05 -8.13 13.87
CA LEU A 16 6.72 -9.41 14.13
C LEU A 16 8.03 -9.52 13.35
N THR A 17 9.06 -10.13 13.95
CA THR A 17 10.25 -10.58 13.22
C THR A 17 9.96 -11.88 12.46
N GLN A 18 10.76 -12.22 11.45
CA GLN A 18 10.62 -13.52 10.76
C GLN A 18 10.78 -14.70 11.73
N GLN A 19 11.68 -14.58 12.72
CA GLN A 19 11.86 -15.61 13.74
C GLN A 19 10.65 -15.74 14.67
N ALA A 20 10.01 -14.62 15.03
CA ALA A 20 8.80 -14.63 15.85
C ALA A 20 7.63 -15.25 15.08
N LEU A 21 7.45 -14.88 13.81
CA LEU A 21 6.43 -15.49 12.96
C LEU A 21 6.69 -16.98 12.74
N GLY A 22 7.94 -17.36 12.46
CA GLY A 22 8.32 -18.75 12.25
C GLY A 22 7.99 -19.63 13.44
N ARG A 23 8.32 -19.17 14.65
CA ARG A 23 7.93 -19.86 15.89
C ARG A 23 6.42 -20.04 16.03
N ARG A 24 5.62 -19.01 15.74
CA ARG A 24 4.15 -19.08 15.83
C ARG A 24 3.51 -19.94 14.75
N ALA A 25 4.05 -19.90 13.54
CA ALA A 25 3.56 -20.64 12.39
C ALA A 25 4.13 -22.07 12.31
N GLN A 26 5.06 -22.45 13.20
CA GLN A 26 5.86 -23.68 13.13
C GLN A 26 6.59 -23.80 11.77
N LEU A 27 7.18 -22.70 11.31
CA LEU A 27 8.02 -22.61 10.11
C LEU A 27 9.43 -22.15 10.52
N SER A 28 10.47 -22.60 9.83
CA SER A 28 11.82 -22.08 10.10
C SER A 28 11.93 -20.62 9.65
N GLN A 29 12.77 -19.84 10.33
CA GLN A 29 13.03 -18.45 9.93
C GLN A 29 13.68 -18.38 8.54
N SER A 30 14.54 -19.33 8.20
CA SER A 30 15.17 -19.43 6.87
C SER A 30 14.14 -19.67 5.77
N HIS A 31 13.18 -20.59 5.99
CA HIS A 31 12.09 -20.85 5.06
C HIS A 31 11.21 -19.61 4.86
N LEU A 32 10.82 -18.93 5.94
CA LEU A 32 10.09 -17.66 5.84
C LEU A 32 10.86 -16.59 5.07
N SER A 33 12.18 -16.48 5.30
CA SER A 33 13.02 -15.53 4.57
C SER A 33 13.11 -15.82 3.07
N LEU A 34 13.12 -17.09 2.67
CA LEU A 34 13.08 -17.47 1.24
C LEU A 34 11.73 -17.15 0.61
N ILE A 35 10.63 -17.45 1.31
CA ILE A 35 9.26 -17.14 0.87
C ILE A 35 9.07 -15.63 0.69
N GLU A 36 9.41 -14.81 1.70
CA GLU A 36 9.20 -13.36 1.66
C GLU A 36 10.06 -12.64 0.61
N ARG A 37 11.14 -13.28 0.14
CA ARG A 37 11.98 -12.78 -0.95
C ARG A 37 11.59 -13.33 -2.32
N GLY A 38 10.59 -14.19 -2.40
CA GLY A 38 10.16 -14.83 -3.64
C GLY A 38 11.12 -15.90 -4.15
N HIS A 39 12.09 -16.35 -3.35
CA HIS A 39 13.01 -17.42 -3.72
C HIS A 39 12.41 -18.83 -3.53
N GLN A 40 11.27 -18.93 -2.86
CA GLN A 40 10.57 -20.20 -2.68
C GLN A 40 9.05 -19.99 -2.69
N ASN A 41 8.34 -20.83 -3.44
CA ASN A 41 6.88 -20.83 -3.45
C ASN A 41 6.35 -21.67 -2.27
N PRO A 42 5.61 -21.09 -1.31
CA PRO A 42 5.05 -21.84 -0.19
C PRO A 42 3.87 -22.73 -0.62
N SER A 43 3.61 -23.77 0.16
CA SER A 43 2.32 -24.49 0.07
C SER A 43 1.17 -23.61 0.59
N PHE A 44 -0.05 -23.91 0.19
CA PHE A 44 -1.24 -23.23 0.73
C PHE A 44 -1.31 -23.33 2.26
N ASP A 45 -1.01 -24.50 2.83
CA ASP A 45 -0.94 -24.70 4.29
C ASP A 45 0.07 -23.76 4.96
N ALA A 46 1.25 -23.59 4.37
CA ALA A 46 2.27 -22.68 4.90
C ALA A 46 1.80 -21.22 4.86
N VAL A 47 1.10 -20.82 3.79
CA VAL A 47 0.48 -19.49 3.69
C VAL A 47 -0.57 -19.30 4.77
N GLU A 48 -1.52 -20.23 4.89
CA GLU A 48 -2.61 -20.13 5.87
C GLU A 48 -2.07 -20.08 7.30
N ARG A 49 -1.09 -20.94 7.63
CA ARG A 49 -0.44 -20.95 8.96
C ARG A 49 0.29 -19.66 9.25
N ALA A 50 1.04 -19.13 8.29
CA ALA A 50 1.75 -17.86 8.45
C ALA A 50 0.76 -16.70 8.67
N LEU A 51 -0.29 -16.60 7.87
CA LEU A 51 -1.30 -15.54 8.03
C LEU A 51 -2.05 -15.68 9.35
N ARG A 52 -2.49 -16.89 9.71
CA ARG A 52 -3.17 -17.15 10.98
C ARG A 52 -2.28 -16.81 12.18
N ALA A 53 -1.00 -17.18 12.14
CA ALA A 53 -0.01 -16.84 13.17
C ALA A 53 0.27 -15.33 13.29
N ALA A 54 0.04 -14.57 12.21
CA ALA A 54 0.06 -13.12 12.18
C ALA A 54 -1.32 -12.49 12.50
N GLY A 55 -2.33 -13.27 12.85
CA GLY A 55 -3.66 -12.77 13.18
C GLY A 55 -4.43 -12.26 11.95
N HIS A 56 -4.26 -12.92 10.82
CA HIS A 56 -4.95 -12.65 9.54
C HIS A 56 -5.71 -13.90 9.08
N ARG A 57 -6.77 -13.69 8.27
CA ARG A 57 -7.50 -14.77 7.58
C ARG A 57 -7.38 -14.55 6.08
N LEU A 58 -7.32 -15.64 5.33
CA LEU A 58 -7.40 -15.58 3.88
C LEU A 58 -8.88 -15.56 3.47
N ILE A 59 -9.25 -14.58 2.66
CA ILE A 59 -10.59 -14.44 2.07
C ILE A 59 -10.45 -14.21 0.57
N SER A 60 -11.41 -14.68 -0.21
CA SER A 60 -11.52 -14.31 -1.63
C SER A 60 -12.32 -13.01 -1.75
N VAL A 61 -11.79 -12.06 -2.50
CA VAL A 61 -12.46 -10.81 -2.87
C VAL A 61 -12.77 -10.90 -4.37
N PRO A 62 -13.95 -10.47 -4.85
CA PRO A 62 -14.34 -10.59 -6.26
C PRO A 62 -13.67 -9.54 -7.16
N THR A 63 -12.34 -9.43 -7.10
CA THR A 63 -11.52 -8.58 -7.97
C THR A 63 -10.17 -9.24 -8.25
N VAL A 64 -9.54 -8.86 -9.35
CA VAL A 64 -8.18 -9.28 -9.74
C VAL A 64 -7.14 -8.17 -9.57
N ARG A 65 -7.57 -7.00 -9.09
CA ARG A 65 -6.73 -5.82 -8.95
C ARG A 65 -5.85 -5.91 -7.71
N ASP A 66 -4.65 -5.36 -7.82
CA ASP A 66 -3.71 -5.32 -6.71
C ASP A 66 -4.17 -4.30 -5.65
N ASP A 67 -4.06 -4.68 -4.38
CA ASP A 67 -4.39 -3.85 -3.24
C ASP A 67 -3.28 -2.84 -2.89
N ALA A 68 -3.56 -1.96 -1.93
CA ALA A 68 -2.60 -0.96 -1.47
C ALA A 68 -1.30 -1.57 -0.92
N ALA A 69 -1.36 -2.76 -0.30
CA ALA A 69 -0.19 -3.44 0.25
C ALA A 69 0.73 -3.99 -0.85
N ALA A 70 0.18 -4.55 -1.91
CA ALA A 70 0.91 -5.01 -3.08
C ALA A 70 1.56 -3.83 -3.81
N ILE A 71 0.80 -2.76 -4.07
CA ILE A 71 1.34 -1.57 -4.75
C ILE A 71 2.44 -0.91 -3.91
N ALA A 72 2.27 -0.80 -2.59
CA ALA A 72 3.30 -0.25 -1.71
C ALA A 72 4.60 -1.07 -1.74
N ALA A 73 4.50 -2.41 -1.83
CA ALA A 73 5.68 -3.26 -1.97
C ALA A 73 6.43 -2.99 -3.28
N ASP A 74 5.71 -2.79 -4.39
CA ASP A 74 6.30 -2.44 -5.68
C ASP A 74 6.93 -1.04 -5.68
N ILE A 75 6.25 -0.04 -5.09
CA ILE A 75 6.82 1.30 -4.88
C ILE A 75 8.09 1.21 -4.04
N ARG A 76 8.11 0.39 -2.98
CA ARG A 76 9.30 0.19 -2.13
C ARG A 76 10.50 -0.26 -2.95
N PHE A 77 10.31 -1.18 -3.89
CA PHE A 77 11.40 -1.65 -4.75
C PHE A 77 11.86 -0.55 -5.71
N ALA A 78 10.92 0.17 -6.32
CA ALA A 78 11.25 1.29 -7.20
C ALA A 78 12.05 2.41 -6.46
N VAL A 79 11.62 2.78 -5.26
CA VAL A 79 12.30 3.77 -4.41
C VAL A 79 13.69 3.30 -4.00
N ALA A 80 13.84 2.03 -3.60
CA ALA A 80 15.15 1.48 -3.23
C ALA A 80 16.15 1.49 -4.39
N ASP A 81 15.67 1.39 -5.63
CA ASP A 81 16.48 1.43 -6.84
C ASP A 81 16.64 2.84 -7.43
N GLY A 82 16.07 3.88 -6.80
CA GLY A 82 16.09 5.25 -7.32
C GLY A 82 15.28 5.46 -8.61
N ARG A 83 14.26 4.63 -8.84
CA ARG A 83 13.42 4.65 -10.06
C ARG A 83 12.08 5.34 -9.79
N ASP A 84 12.13 6.64 -9.55
CA ASP A 84 10.95 7.45 -9.15
C ASP A 84 9.81 7.40 -10.17
N ASP A 85 10.10 7.36 -11.47
CA ASP A 85 9.07 7.19 -12.52
C ASP A 85 8.29 5.87 -12.37
N GLN A 86 8.96 4.79 -11.95
CA GLN A 86 8.29 3.53 -11.69
C GLN A 86 7.44 3.61 -10.42
N ALA A 87 7.93 4.30 -9.37
CA ALA A 87 7.15 4.53 -8.16
C ALA A 87 5.86 5.31 -8.48
N LEU A 88 5.97 6.36 -9.29
CA LEU A 88 4.81 7.14 -9.76
C LEU A 88 3.84 6.29 -10.57
N ARG A 89 4.32 5.50 -11.53
CA ARG A 89 3.47 4.58 -12.31
C ARG A 89 2.70 3.61 -11.41
N ARG A 90 3.34 3.09 -10.37
CA ARG A 90 2.69 2.17 -9.42
C ARG A 90 1.67 2.88 -8.55
N PHE A 91 1.94 4.11 -8.13
CA PHE A 91 0.95 4.94 -7.45
C PHE A 91 -0.28 5.21 -8.33
N ILE A 92 -0.07 5.59 -9.59
CA ILE A 92 -1.14 5.77 -10.58
C ILE A 92 -1.97 4.49 -10.71
N GLN A 93 -1.31 3.32 -10.83
CA GLN A 93 -2.01 2.04 -10.87
C GLN A 93 -2.92 1.78 -9.66
N LEU A 94 -2.55 2.22 -8.45
CA LEU A 94 -3.45 2.11 -7.29
C LEU A 94 -4.65 3.05 -7.40
N ASN A 95 -4.45 4.27 -7.89
CA ASN A 95 -5.54 5.19 -8.17
C ASN A 95 -6.56 4.53 -9.11
N ASP A 96 -6.10 3.98 -10.23
CA ASP A 96 -6.97 3.35 -11.24
C ASP A 96 -7.68 2.13 -10.67
N ASN A 97 -6.97 1.36 -9.84
CA ASN A 97 -7.55 0.19 -9.18
C ASN A 97 -8.68 0.57 -8.22
N LEU A 98 -8.51 1.64 -7.44
CA LEU A 98 -9.54 2.12 -6.51
C LEU A 98 -10.70 2.78 -7.26
N SER A 99 -10.44 3.55 -8.32
CA SER A 99 -11.44 4.16 -9.19
C SER A 99 -12.35 3.11 -9.84
N ALA A 100 -11.77 2.00 -10.30
CA ALA A 100 -12.47 0.96 -11.06
C ALA A 100 -13.30 -0.02 -10.20
N GLU A 101 -13.09 -0.07 -8.89
CA GLU A 101 -13.86 -0.89 -7.97
C GLU A 101 -14.84 -0.04 -7.17
N HIS A 102 -15.86 -0.66 -6.57
CA HIS A 102 -16.85 0.00 -5.71
C HIS A 102 -17.17 -0.82 -4.45
N GLY A 103 -17.78 -0.19 -3.46
CA GLY A 103 -18.30 -0.82 -2.25
C GLY A 103 -17.29 -1.71 -1.53
N ALA A 104 -17.70 -2.94 -1.23
CA ALA A 104 -16.86 -3.89 -0.50
C ALA A 104 -15.57 -4.27 -1.24
N ALA A 105 -15.58 -4.32 -2.57
CA ALA A 105 -14.38 -4.63 -3.36
C ALA A 105 -13.35 -3.50 -3.26
N ARG A 106 -13.79 -2.24 -3.42
CA ARG A 106 -12.94 -1.06 -3.21
C ARG A 106 -12.36 -1.01 -1.79
N PHE A 107 -13.20 -1.23 -0.79
CA PHE A 107 -12.73 -1.27 0.60
C PHE A 107 -11.72 -2.39 0.85
N ALA A 108 -11.92 -3.57 0.26
CA ALA A 108 -10.99 -4.69 0.39
C ALA A 108 -9.61 -4.40 -0.22
N LEU A 109 -9.51 -3.57 -1.27
CA LEU A 109 -8.22 -3.11 -1.80
C LEU A 109 -7.45 -2.19 -0.85
N ALA A 110 -8.10 -1.68 0.20
CA ALA A 110 -7.51 -0.73 1.16
C ALA A 110 -7.36 -1.28 2.57
N ILE A 111 -8.06 -2.36 2.94
CA ILE A 111 -8.15 -2.84 4.33
C ILE A 111 -6.80 -3.25 4.92
N SER A 112 -5.92 -3.82 4.09
CA SER A 112 -4.62 -4.33 4.51
C SER A 112 -3.62 -3.18 4.67
N PRO A 113 -3.05 -2.96 5.87
CA PRO A 113 -2.04 -1.92 6.05
C PRO A 113 -0.77 -2.25 5.26
N PRO A 114 -0.31 -1.35 4.37
CA PRO A 114 0.92 -1.55 3.61
C PRO A 114 2.16 -1.48 4.51
N GLU A 115 3.22 -2.19 4.11
CA GLU A 115 4.56 -1.89 4.61
C GLU A 115 5.00 -0.48 4.20
N SER A 116 5.90 0.12 4.96
CA SER A 116 6.52 1.37 4.52
C SER A 116 7.29 1.15 3.22
N THR A 117 7.08 2.05 2.28
CA THR A 117 7.82 2.15 1.01
C THR A 117 9.28 2.55 1.22
N GLY A 118 9.66 2.96 2.43
CA GLY A 118 10.95 3.59 2.71
C GLY A 118 10.95 5.10 2.44
N SER A 119 9.89 5.65 1.84
CA SER A 119 9.69 7.08 1.62
C SER A 119 8.43 7.56 2.32
N ARG A 120 8.56 8.58 3.18
CA ARG A 120 7.40 9.19 3.85
C ARG A 120 6.45 9.84 2.84
N GLN A 121 6.99 10.37 1.74
CA GLN A 121 6.23 11.01 0.66
C GLN A 121 5.28 10.01 0.00
N TRP A 122 5.81 8.86 -0.43
CA TRP A 122 5.00 7.79 -1.02
C TRP A 122 4.03 7.17 -0.01
N ASP A 123 4.45 6.96 1.23
CA ASP A 123 3.59 6.47 2.30
C ASP A 123 2.39 7.42 2.57
N ALA A 124 2.62 8.73 2.53
CA ALA A 124 1.57 9.76 2.67
C ALA A 124 0.64 9.79 1.46
N ALA A 125 1.18 9.68 0.25
CA ALA A 125 0.38 9.65 -0.99
C ALA A 125 -0.52 8.41 -1.04
N LEU A 126 -0.01 7.22 -0.68
CA LEU A 126 -0.82 6.00 -0.57
C LEU A 126 -1.99 6.14 0.40
N ALA A 127 -1.76 6.78 1.54
CA ALA A 127 -2.82 7.07 2.50
C ALA A 127 -3.84 8.09 1.96
N ALA A 128 -3.36 9.12 1.24
CA ALA A 128 -4.21 10.14 0.63
C ALA A 128 -5.13 9.57 -0.46
N VAL A 129 -4.60 8.75 -1.39
CA VAL A 129 -5.39 8.19 -2.49
C VAL A 129 -6.44 7.19 -1.99
N VAL A 130 -6.09 6.38 -0.98
CA VAL A 130 -7.05 5.48 -0.32
C VAL A 130 -8.15 6.28 0.37
N ALA A 131 -7.79 7.27 1.19
CA ALA A 131 -8.78 8.08 1.89
C ALA A 131 -9.69 8.85 0.92
N HIS A 132 -9.13 9.37 -0.19
CA HIS A 132 -9.89 10.07 -1.23
C HIS A 132 -11.00 9.19 -1.82
N HIS A 133 -10.66 7.99 -2.30
CA HIS A 133 -11.62 7.09 -2.95
C HIS A 133 -12.64 6.48 -2.00
N LEU A 134 -12.25 6.18 -0.76
CA LEU A 134 -13.18 5.66 0.25
C LEU A 134 -14.13 6.73 0.75
N THR A 135 -13.64 7.95 0.99
CA THR A 135 -14.48 9.08 1.44
C THR A 135 -15.49 9.47 0.37
N ALA A 136 -15.09 9.46 -0.91
CA ALA A 136 -15.99 9.79 -2.03
C ALA A 136 -17.22 8.85 -2.12
N GLU A 137 -17.09 7.61 -1.66
CA GLU A 137 -18.17 6.62 -1.62
C GLU A 137 -18.76 6.45 -0.19
N HIS A 138 -18.41 7.31 0.76
CA HIS A 138 -18.83 7.22 2.17
C HIS A 138 -18.47 5.87 2.83
N LEU A 139 -17.38 5.25 2.39
CA LEU A 139 -16.82 4.04 2.99
C LEU A 139 -15.90 4.40 4.17
N PRO A 140 -15.77 3.51 5.17
CA PRO A 140 -14.87 3.74 6.29
C PRO A 140 -13.40 3.78 5.81
N VAL A 141 -12.64 4.77 6.26
CA VAL A 141 -11.21 4.87 5.99
C VAL A 141 -10.45 4.02 7.03
N PRO A 142 -9.54 3.12 6.63
CA PRO A 142 -8.75 2.33 7.58
C PRO A 142 -7.84 3.18 8.46
N ASP A 143 -7.69 2.79 9.74
CA ASP A 143 -6.83 3.48 10.73
C ASP A 143 -5.40 3.75 10.22
N TRP A 144 -4.85 2.85 9.40
CA TRP A 144 -3.50 3.02 8.87
C TRP A 144 -3.39 4.20 7.91
N ALA A 145 -4.45 4.51 7.17
CA ALA A 145 -4.50 5.63 6.23
C ALA A 145 -4.80 6.96 6.95
N GLU A 146 -5.45 6.91 8.12
CA GLU A 146 -5.65 8.07 9.00
C GLU A 146 -4.50 8.32 9.97
N SER A 147 -3.52 7.41 10.05
CA SER A 147 -2.41 7.53 10.98
C SER A 147 -1.64 8.86 10.81
N PRO A 148 -1.33 9.58 11.90
CA PRO A 148 -0.52 10.81 11.85
C PRO A 148 0.85 10.63 11.19
N ASP A 149 1.39 9.40 11.20
CA ASP A 149 2.66 9.06 10.55
C ASP A 149 2.57 9.10 9.00
N ARG A 150 1.36 9.24 8.45
CA ARG A 150 1.08 9.43 7.02
C ARG A 150 0.90 10.90 6.62
N HIS A 151 1.23 11.83 7.52
CA HIS A 151 1.23 13.26 7.23
C HIS A 151 2.66 13.79 7.08
N LEU A 152 2.91 14.55 6.02
CA LEU A 152 4.21 15.18 5.80
C LEU A 152 4.38 16.43 6.65
N ARG A 153 5.63 16.75 6.99
CA ARG A 153 5.97 18.01 7.68
C ARG A 153 6.01 19.19 6.72
N ARG A 154 6.48 18.96 5.50
CA ARG A 154 6.56 19.94 4.41
C ARG A 154 5.70 19.47 3.24
N PRO A 155 5.03 20.36 2.51
CA PRO A 155 4.36 20.00 1.28
C PRO A 155 5.31 19.33 0.30
N TRP A 156 4.80 18.34 -0.43
CA TRP A 156 5.52 17.64 -1.48
C TRP A 156 4.63 17.52 -2.71
N THR A 157 5.15 17.90 -3.87
CA THR A 157 4.40 17.76 -5.13
C THR A 157 4.64 16.36 -5.71
N LEU A 158 3.55 15.64 -5.95
CA LEU A 158 3.60 14.30 -6.52
C LEU A 158 4.18 14.38 -7.94
N GLY A 159 5.19 13.56 -8.22
CA GLY A 159 5.85 13.55 -9.53
C GLY A 159 6.79 14.73 -9.77
N GLU A 160 7.45 15.26 -8.74
CA GLU A 160 8.48 16.30 -8.87
C GLU A 160 9.58 15.90 -9.87
N GLY A 161 9.68 16.69 -10.94
CA GLY A 161 10.73 16.73 -11.95
C GLY A 161 10.95 18.19 -12.39
N PRO A 162 11.88 18.48 -13.30
CA PRO A 162 12.28 19.86 -13.64
C PRO A 162 11.17 20.73 -14.24
N TYR A 163 10.03 20.14 -14.62
CA TYR A 163 8.89 20.82 -15.21
C TYR A 163 7.58 20.64 -14.43
N THR A 164 7.63 20.08 -13.22
CA THR A 164 6.42 19.83 -12.42
C THR A 164 5.94 21.15 -11.83
N LEU A 165 4.81 21.64 -12.33
CA LEU A 165 4.14 22.80 -11.77
C LEU A 165 3.49 22.42 -10.44
N THR A 166 3.74 23.21 -9.40
CA THR A 166 3.03 23.06 -8.14
C THR A 166 1.55 23.38 -8.37
N PRO A 167 0.62 22.46 -8.11
CA PRO A 167 -0.80 22.73 -8.30
C PRO A 167 -1.28 23.82 -7.36
N SER A 168 -2.27 24.59 -7.82
CA SER A 168 -2.89 25.61 -6.98
C SER A 168 -3.62 24.93 -5.80
N PRO A 169 -3.56 25.49 -4.57
CA PRO A 169 -4.11 24.83 -3.38
C PRO A 169 -5.60 24.45 -3.46
N ASP A 170 -6.40 25.20 -4.23
CA ASP A 170 -7.81 24.96 -4.48
C ASP A 170 -8.09 23.75 -5.39
N ARG A 171 -7.08 23.30 -6.16
CA ARG A 171 -7.17 22.12 -7.04
C ARG A 171 -6.67 20.83 -6.39
N VAL A 172 -6.15 20.91 -5.16
CA VAL A 172 -5.64 19.74 -4.45
C VAL A 172 -6.78 19.08 -3.67
N PRO A 173 -7.09 17.79 -3.91
CA PRO A 173 -8.17 17.13 -3.20
C PRO A 173 -7.98 17.14 -1.67
N PRO A 174 -9.06 17.24 -0.87
CA PRO A 174 -8.96 17.45 0.58
C PRO A 174 -8.09 16.41 1.32
N GLU A 175 -8.18 15.14 0.94
CA GLU A 175 -7.41 14.06 1.58
C GLU A 175 -5.90 14.12 1.28
N PHE A 176 -5.53 14.68 0.13
CA PHE A 176 -4.14 14.95 -0.23
C PHE A 176 -3.63 16.21 0.49
N ALA A 177 -4.41 17.29 0.49
CA ALA A 177 -4.08 18.53 1.19
C ALA A 177 -3.85 18.32 2.69
N ARG A 178 -4.73 17.54 3.35
CA ARG A 178 -4.61 17.16 4.78
C ARG A 178 -3.27 16.49 5.11
N ARG A 179 -2.72 15.70 4.17
CA ARG A 179 -1.45 14.98 4.31
C ARG A 179 -0.24 15.75 3.75
N ARG A 180 -0.48 16.97 3.25
CA ARG A 180 0.49 17.85 2.56
C ARG A 180 1.13 17.19 1.33
N VAL A 181 0.36 16.35 0.64
CA VAL A 181 0.70 15.85 -0.70
C VAL A 181 -0.02 16.74 -1.69
N LEU A 182 0.70 17.29 -2.66
CA LEU A 182 0.15 18.18 -3.67
C LEU A 182 0.03 17.41 -4.98
N VAL A 183 -1.19 17.25 -5.46
CA VAL A 183 -1.52 16.65 -6.76
C VAL A 183 -2.71 17.42 -7.32
N ASP A 184 -2.71 17.68 -8.62
CA ASP A 184 -3.87 18.27 -9.28
C ASP A 184 -4.97 17.22 -9.40
N GLU A 185 -6.21 17.58 -9.10
CA GLU A 185 -7.37 16.70 -9.26
C GLU A 185 -7.48 16.09 -10.66
N ASP A 186 -7.12 16.84 -11.71
CA ASP A 186 -7.14 16.34 -13.09
C ASP A 186 -6.17 15.17 -13.30
N THR A 187 -5.07 15.14 -12.54
CA THR A 187 -4.07 14.05 -12.61
C THR A 187 -4.63 12.75 -12.06
N LEU A 188 -5.56 12.83 -11.08
CA LEU A 188 -6.23 11.64 -10.53
C LEU A 188 -7.39 11.18 -11.41
N ALA A 189 -8.06 12.11 -12.10
CA ALA A 189 -9.20 11.83 -12.97
C ALA A 189 -8.80 11.32 -14.37
N SER A 190 -7.59 11.66 -14.84
CA SER A 190 -7.09 11.29 -16.18
C SER A 190 -6.30 9.97 -16.21
N ALA A 191 -6.25 9.26 -15.08
CA ALA A 191 -5.46 8.05 -14.87
C ALA A 191 -6.29 6.78 -15.14
#